data_AF-A0A2I4BZ09-F1
#
_entry.id   AF-A0A2I4BZ09-F1
#
_cell.length_a   1.000
_cell.length_b   1.000
_cell.length_c   1.000
_cell.angle_alpha   90.00
_cell.angle_beta   90.00
_cell.angle_gamma   90.00
#
_symmetry.space_group_name_H-M   'P 1'
#
loop_
_entity.id
_entity.type
_entity.pdbx_description
1 polymer ?
#
loop_
_entity_poly.entity_id
_entity_poly.type
_entity_poly.pdbx_seq_one_letter_code
_entity_poly.pdbx_strand_id
1 'polypeptide(L)'
;MGEYAAFLLMLAATLTLQSEVPVDDAVGLLTEPQVAMFCGKLNMHINVQTGKWESDPLGTKSCIGTKEGILQYCQEVYPELQITNVVEANQPTSIPNWCKARQKQCPSHTHIVVPYRCLVGEFVSDALLVPDKCKFLHQERMDQCESHLHWHTVAKESCGDRSMNLHDYGMLLPCGIDRFRGVEFVCCPAETERVSDNAEQEGEESDVWWGGADAEYTDNSMTRPADTGPAIAEDDEDDDQDDDAFERDENGDGDEDDDVIDERDNDEPNANIAMTTTTTTTTESVEEVVRAVCWARAESGPCHAMLERWYFDPEKGHCAPFLFGGCAGNRNNFESEEYCLAVCSSSCKSPDWSQTLMCPSNQPASCSQAPAECLASHYFLSLVF
;
A
#
# COMPACT_ATOMS: atom_id res chain seq x y z
N MET A 1 -83.11 -24.59 19.43
CA MET A 1 -83.36 -24.07 18.06
C MET A 1 -82.12 -23.28 17.70
N GLY A 2 -81.09 -23.91 17.12
CA GLY A 2 -80.92 -24.15 15.66
C GLY A 2 -80.04 -23.01 15.11
N GLU A 3 -78.72 -23.19 14.94
CA GLU A 3 -78.01 -23.68 13.74
C GLU A 3 -77.71 -22.61 12.66
N TYR A 4 -76.41 -22.47 12.36
CA TYR A 4 -75.71 -22.10 11.11
C TYR A 4 -75.69 -20.65 10.51
N ALA A 5 -74.45 -20.29 10.14
CA ALA A 5 -73.99 -19.59 8.93
C ALA A 5 -73.75 -18.05 8.95
N ALA A 6 -72.46 -17.72 9.12
CA ALA A 6 -71.60 -16.81 8.34
C ALA A 6 -72.21 -15.62 7.57
N PHE A 7 -71.67 -14.41 7.80
CA PHE A 7 -71.15 -13.55 6.71
C PHE A 7 -70.15 -12.52 7.27
N LEU A 8 -68.93 -12.60 6.71
CA LEU A 8 -67.81 -11.67 6.82
C LEU A 8 -68.08 -10.40 6.00
N LEU A 9 -67.83 -9.21 6.57
CA LEU A 9 -66.96 -8.13 6.03
C LEU A 9 -67.36 -6.72 6.52
N MET A 10 -66.31 -5.92 6.68
CA MET A 10 -66.24 -4.45 6.84
C MET A 10 -66.34 -3.89 8.26
N LEU A 11 -65.17 -3.71 8.88
CA LEU A 11 -64.82 -2.46 9.56
C LEU A 11 -63.31 -2.29 9.50
N ALA A 12 -62.87 -1.39 8.62
CA ALA A 12 -61.50 -0.92 8.53
C ALA A 12 -61.16 -0.11 9.78
N ALA A 13 -60.25 -0.64 10.60
CA ALA A 13 -59.58 0.12 11.65
C ALA A 13 -58.17 0.45 11.15
N THR A 14 -57.97 1.69 10.71
CA THR A 14 -56.65 2.26 10.42
C THR A 14 -55.87 2.41 11.72
N LEU A 15 -55.01 1.45 12.02
CA LEU A 15 -53.93 1.60 13.01
C LEU A 15 -52.72 2.18 12.28
N THR A 16 -52.47 3.47 12.48
CA THR A 16 -51.18 4.08 12.18
C THR A 16 -50.16 3.52 13.18
N LEU A 17 -49.43 2.49 12.78
CA LEU A 17 -48.14 2.18 13.40
C LEU A 17 -47.19 3.32 13.02
N GLN A 18 -47.01 4.29 13.91
CA GLN A 18 -45.79 5.07 13.93
C GLN A 18 -44.67 4.11 14.32
N SER A 19 -43.98 3.59 13.31
CA SER A 19 -42.62 3.09 13.45
C SER A 19 -41.77 4.31 13.76
N GLU A 20 -41.56 4.61 15.04
CA GLU A 20 -40.44 5.45 15.45
C GLU A 20 -39.17 4.67 15.08
N VAL A 21 -38.61 5.01 13.92
CA VAL A 21 -37.25 4.61 13.56
C VAL A 21 -36.36 5.31 14.58
N PRO A 22 -35.57 4.58 15.39
CA PRO A 22 -34.54 5.22 16.19
C PRO A 22 -33.62 5.93 15.20
N VAL A 23 -33.58 7.26 15.28
CA VAL A 23 -32.57 8.03 14.59
C VAL A 23 -31.28 7.71 15.34
N ASP A 24 -30.50 6.78 14.77
CA ASP A 24 -29.12 6.52 15.17
C ASP A 24 -28.28 7.75 14.79
N ASP A 25 -28.48 8.85 15.53
CA ASP A 25 -27.66 10.07 15.49
C ASP A 25 -26.33 9.87 16.24
N ALA A 26 -25.73 8.68 16.09
CA ALA A 26 -24.46 8.32 16.69
C ALA A 26 -23.63 7.40 15.78
N VAL A 27 -23.60 7.69 14.47
CA VAL A 27 -22.38 7.39 13.71
C VAL A 27 -21.38 8.50 14.05
N GLY A 28 -20.88 8.46 15.29
CA GLY A 28 -19.71 9.22 15.66
C GLY A 28 -18.62 8.84 14.67
N LEU A 29 -18.08 9.81 13.95
CA LEU A 29 -16.87 9.63 13.14
C LEU A 29 -15.82 9.01 14.06
N LEU A 30 -15.66 7.69 13.98
CA LEU A 30 -14.63 6.97 14.72
C LEU A 30 -13.32 7.49 14.16
N THR A 31 -12.61 8.28 14.96
CA THR A 31 -11.28 8.74 14.60
C THR A 31 -10.41 7.52 14.43
N GLU A 32 -9.53 7.55 13.43
CA GLU A 32 -8.67 6.41 13.14
C GLU A 32 -7.85 6.01 14.39
N PRO A 33 -7.76 4.71 14.73
CA PRO A 33 -6.95 4.25 15.85
C PRO A 33 -5.47 4.47 15.56
N GLN A 34 -4.81 5.21 16.44
CA GLN A 34 -3.39 5.52 16.33
C GLN A 34 -2.68 5.31 17.67
N VAL A 35 -1.40 4.99 17.63
CA VAL A 35 -0.52 4.90 18.80
C VAL A 35 0.71 5.77 18.59
N ALA A 36 1.21 6.35 19.67
CA ALA A 36 2.39 7.20 19.65
C ALA A 36 3.33 6.81 20.78
N MET A 37 4.62 6.93 20.51
CA MET A 37 5.67 6.48 21.41
C MET A 37 6.71 7.57 21.60
N PHE A 38 7.21 7.69 22.83
CA PHE A 38 8.33 8.55 23.16
C PHE A 38 9.16 7.87 24.24
N CYS A 39 10.41 7.54 23.94
CA CYS A 39 11.22 6.74 24.85
C CYS A 39 11.44 7.43 26.21
N GLY A 40 11.30 6.66 27.30
CA GLY A 40 11.31 7.18 28.66
C GLY A 40 9.96 7.73 29.15
N LYS A 41 8.92 7.65 28.33
CA LYS A 41 7.52 7.95 28.66
C LYS A 41 6.63 6.75 28.33
N LEU A 42 5.44 6.75 28.91
CA LEU A 42 4.40 5.79 28.58
C LEU A 42 3.88 6.05 27.17
N ASN A 43 3.50 4.97 26.49
CA ASN A 43 2.88 5.06 25.18
C ASN A 43 1.55 5.81 25.28
N MET A 44 1.16 6.42 24.17
CA MET A 44 -0.09 7.15 24.01
C MET A 44 -0.92 6.49 22.90
N HIS A 45 -2.23 6.55 22.99
CA HIS A 45 -3.15 6.03 21.98
C HIS A 45 -4.35 6.97 21.81
N ILE A 46 -4.97 6.98 20.63
CA ILE A 46 -6.19 7.76 20.38
C ILE A 46 -7.40 7.00 20.93
N ASN A 47 -8.17 7.65 21.78
CA ASN A 47 -9.49 7.16 22.12
C ASN A 47 -10.43 7.39 20.94
N VAL A 48 -10.79 6.33 20.22
CA VAL A 48 -11.56 6.38 18.96
C VAL A 48 -12.94 7.04 19.07
N GLN A 49 -13.50 7.13 20.29
CA GLN A 49 -14.79 7.77 20.54
C GLN A 49 -14.65 9.29 20.77
N THR A 50 -13.53 9.73 21.35
CA THR A 50 -13.33 11.14 21.73
C THR A 50 -12.30 11.88 20.87
N GLY A 51 -11.51 11.16 20.08
CA GLY A 51 -10.39 11.69 19.29
C GLY A 51 -9.22 12.21 20.12
N LYS A 52 -9.18 11.93 21.44
CA LYS A 52 -8.15 12.46 22.34
C LYS A 52 -7.06 11.43 22.61
N TRP A 53 -5.85 11.93 22.81
CA TRP A 53 -4.71 11.12 23.22
C TRP A 53 -4.81 10.72 24.70
N GLU A 54 -4.78 9.42 24.95
CA GLU A 54 -4.79 8.81 26.28
C GLU A 54 -3.50 8.00 26.50
N SER A 55 -3.02 7.95 27.73
CA SER A 55 -1.82 7.18 28.07
C SER A 55 -2.12 5.68 28.10
N ASP A 56 -1.07 4.85 28.10
CA ASP A 56 -1.13 3.41 28.22
C ASP A 56 -2.13 2.95 29.31
N PRO A 57 -3.14 2.12 28.98
CA PRO A 57 -4.18 1.71 29.92
C PRO A 57 -3.63 1.04 31.19
N LEU A 58 -2.53 0.29 31.05
CA LEU A 58 -1.87 -0.40 32.16
C LEU A 58 -0.83 0.48 32.87
N GLY A 59 -0.45 1.62 32.29
CA GLY A 59 0.55 2.52 32.82
C GLY A 59 1.96 1.93 32.92
N THR A 60 2.29 0.97 32.05
CA THR A 60 3.56 0.22 32.08
C THR A 60 4.32 0.21 30.76
N LYS A 61 3.63 0.27 29.62
CA LYS A 61 4.27 0.13 28.30
C LYS A 61 4.94 1.44 27.88
N SER A 62 6.18 1.32 27.40
CA SER A 62 7.02 2.41 26.88
C SER A 62 7.34 2.14 25.40
N CYS A 63 8.11 3.03 24.78
CA CYS A 63 8.47 2.93 23.36
C CYS A 63 8.94 1.53 22.94
N ILE A 64 8.50 1.12 21.76
CA ILE A 64 8.72 -0.21 21.19
C ILE A 64 9.61 -0.05 19.95
N GLY A 65 10.66 -0.87 19.85
CA GLY A 65 11.65 -0.76 18.77
C GLY A 65 11.35 -1.59 17.53
N THR A 66 10.41 -2.54 17.59
CA THR A 66 10.08 -3.46 16.48
C THR A 66 8.66 -3.23 15.98
N LYS A 67 8.43 -3.37 14.66
CA LYS A 67 7.12 -3.12 14.04
C LYS A 67 6.09 -4.16 14.48
N GLU A 68 6.52 -5.41 14.69
CA GLU A 68 5.73 -6.50 15.25
C GLU A 68 5.24 -6.17 16.67
N GLY A 69 6.11 -5.56 17.48
CA GLY A 69 5.75 -5.15 18.83
C GLY A 69 4.74 -4.00 18.84
N ILE A 70 4.84 -3.08 17.86
CA ILE A 70 3.86 -1.99 17.70
C ILE A 70 2.50 -2.54 17.28
N LEU A 71 2.47 -3.50 16.35
CA LEU A 71 1.24 -4.20 15.96
C LEU A 71 0.60 -4.90 17.17
N GLN A 72 1.39 -5.63 17.95
CA GLN A 72 0.90 -6.27 19.18
C GLN A 72 0.36 -5.23 20.18
N TYR A 73 1.01 -4.07 20.31
CA TYR A 73 0.54 -3.00 21.18
C TYR A 73 -0.79 -2.41 20.69
N CYS A 74 -0.94 -2.15 19.39
CA CYS A 74 -2.21 -1.73 18.79
C CYS A 74 -3.34 -2.73 19.12
N GLN A 75 -3.07 -4.04 19.03
CA GLN A 75 -4.04 -5.08 19.37
C GLN A 75 -4.38 -5.11 20.87
N GLU A 76 -3.41 -4.79 21.74
CA GLU A 76 -3.62 -4.70 23.20
C GLU A 76 -4.48 -3.49 23.59
N VAL A 77 -4.26 -2.33 22.98
CA VAL A 77 -5.01 -1.10 23.29
C VAL A 77 -6.37 -1.03 22.58
N TYR A 78 -6.53 -1.71 21.44
CA TYR A 78 -7.78 -1.76 20.67
C TYR A 78 -8.30 -3.20 20.52
N PRO A 79 -8.68 -3.87 21.62
CA PRO A 79 -9.08 -5.28 21.59
C PRO A 79 -10.37 -5.54 20.82
N GLU A 80 -11.22 -4.52 20.65
CA GLU A 80 -12.47 -4.61 19.90
C GLU A 80 -12.28 -4.41 18.39
N LEU A 81 -11.09 -3.97 17.95
CA LEU A 81 -10.76 -3.73 16.55
C LEU A 81 -9.88 -4.86 16.02
N GLN A 82 -10.16 -5.33 14.81
CA GLN A 82 -9.35 -6.36 14.14
C GLN A 82 -8.09 -5.74 13.53
N ILE A 83 -7.11 -5.35 14.36
CA ILE A 83 -5.88 -4.73 13.86
C ILE A 83 -5.01 -5.78 13.14
N THR A 84 -4.76 -5.57 11.85
CA THR A 84 -4.01 -6.50 10.99
C THR A 84 -2.60 -6.01 10.65
N ASN A 85 -2.40 -4.70 10.63
CA ASN A 85 -1.12 -4.10 10.25
C ASN A 85 -0.94 -2.72 10.92
N VAL A 86 0.25 -2.14 10.81
CA VAL A 86 0.58 -0.79 11.26
C VAL A 86 1.33 -0.04 10.18
N VAL A 87 1.18 1.27 10.15
CA VAL A 87 1.91 2.15 9.22
C VAL A 87 2.24 3.47 9.91
N GLU A 88 3.38 4.07 9.58
CA GLU A 88 3.72 5.41 10.06
C GLU A 88 2.75 6.47 9.47
N ALA A 89 2.37 7.46 10.28
CA ALA A 89 1.56 8.56 9.80
C ALA A 89 2.39 9.52 8.92
N ASN A 90 1.75 10.11 7.91
CA ASN A 90 2.41 11.01 6.96
C ASN A 90 2.96 12.29 7.62
N GLN A 91 2.34 12.73 8.73
CA GLN A 91 2.69 13.97 9.42
C GLN A 91 2.94 13.77 10.92
N PRO A 92 3.92 14.48 11.49
CA PRO A 92 4.15 14.47 12.93
C PRO A 92 3.03 15.20 13.68
N THR A 93 2.67 14.69 14.85
CA THR A 93 1.64 15.26 15.73
C THR A 93 2.25 15.76 17.04
N SER A 94 1.77 16.91 17.51
CA SER A 94 2.14 17.47 18.81
C SER A 94 1.25 16.93 19.91
N ILE A 95 1.79 16.09 20.79
CA ILE A 95 1.05 15.43 21.87
C ILE A 95 1.45 16.03 23.23
N PRO A 96 0.53 16.61 24.00
CA PRO A 96 0.80 17.09 25.36
C PRO A 96 0.72 15.97 26.41
N ASN A 97 1.14 16.29 27.65
CA ASN A 97 0.83 15.51 28.86
C ASN A 97 1.40 14.08 28.92
N TRP A 98 2.64 13.87 28.47
CA TRP A 98 3.28 12.56 28.49
C TRP A 98 3.63 12.07 29.91
N CYS A 99 3.04 10.95 30.29
CA CYS A 99 3.23 10.31 31.59
C CYS A 99 4.53 9.49 31.66
N LYS A 100 5.15 9.38 32.84
CA LYS A 100 6.21 8.39 33.10
C LYS A 100 5.61 7.16 33.78
N ALA A 101 6.24 5.99 33.61
CA ALA A 101 5.82 4.77 34.28
C ALA A 101 5.71 5.01 35.80
N ARG A 102 4.59 4.58 36.40
CA ARG A 102 4.28 4.71 37.83
C ARG A 102 4.11 6.14 38.37
N GLN A 103 4.09 7.17 37.52
CA GLN A 103 3.78 8.55 37.90
C GLN A 103 2.34 8.91 37.56
N LYS A 104 1.57 9.38 38.54
CA LYS A 104 0.18 9.86 38.34
C LYS A 104 0.09 11.27 37.75
N GLN A 105 1.20 12.02 37.80
CA GLN A 105 1.25 13.42 37.37
C GLN A 105 2.11 13.51 36.12
N CYS A 106 1.46 13.83 35.01
CA CYS A 106 2.07 13.89 33.71
C CYS A 106 2.45 15.35 33.43
N PRO A 107 3.74 15.67 33.20
CA PRO A 107 4.16 17.03 32.88
C PRO A 107 3.45 17.54 31.63
N SER A 108 3.06 18.82 31.63
CA SER A 108 2.32 19.45 30.53
C SER A 108 3.15 19.76 29.28
N HIS A 109 4.39 19.27 29.21
CA HIS A 109 5.24 19.51 28.05
C HIS A 109 4.71 18.75 26.84
N THR A 110 4.72 19.43 25.70
CA THR A 110 4.36 18.87 24.41
C THR A 110 5.58 18.25 23.76
N HIS A 111 5.38 17.07 23.15
CA HIS A 111 6.39 16.43 22.32
C HIS A 111 5.82 16.21 20.92
N ILE A 112 6.65 16.44 19.91
CA ILE A 112 6.33 16.21 18.51
C ILE A 112 6.83 14.82 18.15
N VAL A 113 5.94 13.95 17.71
CA VAL A 113 6.24 12.57 17.35
C VAL A 113 5.48 12.17 16.09
N VAL A 114 6.00 11.21 15.34
CA VAL A 114 5.27 10.58 14.24
C VAL A 114 4.49 9.40 14.83
N PRO A 115 3.15 9.44 14.85
CA PRO A 115 2.35 8.33 15.33
C PRO A 115 2.31 7.17 14.32
N TYR A 116 1.92 6.00 14.80
CA TYR A 116 1.59 4.84 14.00
C TYR A 116 0.08 4.71 13.90
N ARG A 117 -0.42 4.52 12.68
CA ARG A 117 -1.82 4.17 12.39
C ARG A 117 -1.98 2.66 12.54
N CYS A 118 -2.99 2.25 13.32
CA CYS A 118 -3.32 0.84 13.50
C CYS A 118 -4.37 0.44 12.46
N LEU A 119 -3.97 -0.29 11.41
CA LEU A 119 -4.86 -0.61 10.29
C LEU A 119 -5.85 -1.72 10.69
N VAL A 120 -7.14 -1.46 10.48
CA VAL A 120 -8.25 -2.34 10.88
C VAL A 120 -8.69 -3.19 9.68
N GLY A 121 -8.74 -4.51 9.86
CA GLY A 121 -9.33 -5.44 8.92
C GLY A 121 -8.51 -5.67 7.65
N GLU A 122 -9.21 -5.96 6.55
CA GLU A 122 -8.57 -6.08 5.24
C GLU A 122 -8.03 -4.72 4.81
N PHE A 123 -6.85 -4.73 4.19
CA PHE A 123 -6.22 -3.50 3.74
C PHE A 123 -7.05 -2.84 2.64
N VAL A 124 -7.41 -1.58 2.87
CA VAL A 124 -8.01 -0.68 1.87
C VAL A 124 -7.09 0.52 1.77
N SER A 125 -6.79 0.94 0.54
CA SER A 125 -5.95 2.11 0.32
C SER A 125 -6.65 3.40 0.75
N ASP A 126 -5.88 4.44 1.02
CA ASP A 126 -6.42 5.69 1.56
C ASP A 126 -7.15 6.48 0.46
N ALA A 127 -8.30 7.06 0.80
CA ALA A 127 -9.01 7.93 -0.13
C ALA A 127 -8.35 9.33 -0.16
N LEU A 128 -7.37 9.52 -1.05
CA LEU A 128 -6.66 10.80 -1.19
C LEU A 128 -7.55 11.86 -1.87
N LEU A 129 -7.62 13.05 -1.27
CA LEU A 129 -8.28 14.20 -1.89
C LEU A 129 -7.38 14.80 -2.97
N VAL A 130 -7.95 15.10 -4.13
CA VAL A 130 -7.24 15.71 -5.27
C VAL A 130 -7.75 17.13 -5.44
N PRO A 131 -7.00 18.15 -4.96
CA PRO A 131 -7.39 19.55 -5.16
C PRO A 131 -7.30 19.97 -6.63
N ASP A 132 -7.87 21.14 -6.95
CA ASP A 132 -7.82 21.70 -8.29
C ASP A 132 -6.37 21.88 -8.77
N LYS A 133 -6.15 21.60 -10.06
CA LYS A 133 -4.84 21.63 -10.74
C LYS A 133 -3.81 20.59 -10.25
N CYS A 134 -4.18 19.75 -9.29
CA CYS A 134 -3.35 18.63 -8.85
C CYS A 134 -3.63 17.38 -9.70
N LYS A 135 -2.69 16.44 -9.65
CA LYS A 135 -2.77 15.16 -10.38
C LYS A 135 -2.62 14.01 -9.40
N PHE A 136 -3.54 13.05 -9.49
CA PHE A 136 -3.42 11.77 -8.81
C PHE A 136 -2.57 10.82 -9.66
N LEU A 137 -1.61 10.17 -9.01
CA LEU A 137 -0.67 9.23 -9.61
C LEU A 137 -0.53 8.02 -8.67
N HIS A 138 -0.09 6.90 -9.21
CA HIS A 138 0.27 5.74 -8.41
C HIS A 138 1.40 4.96 -9.08
N GLN A 139 2.17 4.22 -8.30
CA GLN A 139 3.25 3.36 -8.76
C GLN A 139 3.28 2.08 -7.94
N GLU A 140 3.34 0.94 -8.63
CA GLU A 140 3.35 -0.40 -8.03
C GLU A 140 4.46 -1.26 -8.63
N ARG A 141 5.09 -2.08 -7.78
CA ARG A 141 6.16 -3.04 -8.12
C ARG A 141 5.96 -4.34 -7.37
N MET A 142 5.40 -5.34 -8.05
CA MET A 142 5.04 -6.64 -7.45
C MET A 142 6.26 -7.46 -7.01
N ASP A 143 7.42 -7.21 -7.61
CA ASP A 143 8.71 -7.81 -7.30
C ASP A 143 9.35 -7.25 -6.02
N GLN A 144 8.81 -6.16 -5.46
CA GLN A 144 9.41 -5.44 -4.34
C GLN A 144 8.51 -5.42 -3.11
N CYS A 145 9.12 -5.27 -1.94
CA CYS A 145 8.43 -5.20 -0.66
C CYS A 145 9.16 -4.23 0.27
N GLU A 146 8.86 -2.95 0.07
CA GLU A 146 9.65 -1.83 0.60
C GLU A 146 8.92 -1.12 1.75
N SER A 147 9.67 -0.30 2.50
CA SER A 147 9.16 0.43 3.66
C SER A 147 8.33 1.65 3.26
N HIS A 148 7.55 2.18 4.22
CA HIS A 148 6.81 3.44 4.06
C HIS A 148 7.71 4.61 3.61
N LEU A 149 8.90 4.75 4.21
CA LEU A 149 9.87 5.80 3.85
C LEU A 149 10.38 5.69 2.41
N HIS A 150 10.58 4.47 1.90
CA HIS A 150 10.99 4.25 0.51
C HIS A 150 9.92 4.79 -0.44
N TRP A 151 8.67 4.40 -0.21
CA TRP A 151 7.54 4.79 -1.06
C TRP A 151 7.21 6.29 -0.97
N HIS A 152 7.38 6.91 0.19
CA HIS A 152 7.33 8.37 0.33
C HIS A 152 8.39 9.06 -0.54
N THR A 153 9.63 8.56 -0.53
CA THR A 153 10.71 9.10 -1.37
C THR A 153 10.37 8.98 -2.85
N VAL A 154 9.89 7.81 -3.29
CA VAL A 154 9.47 7.58 -4.68
C VAL A 154 8.36 8.54 -5.10
N ALA A 155 7.34 8.74 -4.28
CA ALA A 155 6.26 9.69 -4.57
C ALA A 155 6.78 11.13 -4.67
N LYS A 156 7.66 11.53 -3.75
CA LYS A 156 8.26 12.87 -3.71
C LYS A 156 9.12 13.15 -4.95
N GLU A 157 9.98 12.22 -5.32
CA GLU A 157 10.82 12.31 -6.53
C GLU A 157 9.96 12.36 -7.79
N SER A 158 8.92 11.53 -7.89
CA SER A 158 8.02 11.49 -9.03
C SER A 158 7.26 12.82 -9.25
N CYS A 159 6.90 13.52 -8.18
CA CYS A 159 6.35 14.88 -8.28
C CYS A 159 7.42 15.90 -8.67
N GLY A 160 8.63 15.79 -8.09
CA GLY A 160 9.76 16.68 -8.35
C GLY A 160 10.20 16.70 -9.82
N ASP A 161 10.24 15.53 -10.47
CA ASP A 161 10.54 15.38 -11.91
C ASP A 161 9.55 16.14 -12.80
N ARG A 162 8.35 16.41 -12.29
CA ARG A 162 7.27 17.12 -13.00
C ARG A 162 7.17 18.58 -12.56
N SER A 163 8.15 19.11 -11.82
CA SER A 163 8.14 20.47 -11.26
C SER A 163 6.90 20.76 -10.38
N MET A 164 6.38 19.71 -9.73
CA MET A 164 5.26 19.75 -8.80
C MET A 164 5.70 19.31 -7.40
N ASN A 165 4.95 19.69 -6.37
CA ASN A 165 5.18 19.26 -4.99
C ASN A 165 4.25 18.10 -4.64
N LEU A 166 4.76 17.16 -3.83
CA LEU A 166 3.95 16.12 -3.22
C LEU A 166 2.99 16.76 -2.20
N HIS A 167 1.69 16.61 -2.44
CA HIS A 167 0.64 17.14 -1.59
C HIS A 167 0.17 16.11 -0.56
N ASP A 168 -0.12 14.89 -1.01
CA ASP A 168 -0.55 13.78 -0.14
C ASP A 168 -0.18 12.43 -0.76
N TYR A 169 -0.10 11.38 0.05
CA TYR A 169 0.24 10.03 -0.40
C TYR A 169 -0.31 8.93 0.51
N GLY A 170 -0.51 7.75 -0.05
CA GLY A 170 -1.02 6.55 0.61
C GLY A 170 -0.24 5.32 0.15
N MET A 171 -0.15 4.31 1.00
CA MET A 171 0.53 3.06 0.66
C MET A 171 -0.40 2.15 -0.15
N LEU A 172 0.17 1.29 -0.98
CA LEU A 172 -0.57 0.27 -1.75
C LEU A 172 -0.02 -1.13 -1.51
N LEU A 173 -0.93 -2.11 -1.52
CA LEU A 173 -0.61 -3.55 -1.55
C LEU A 173 0.37 -3.96 -0.43
N PRO A 174 -0.11 -4.20 0.79
CA PRO A 174 0.75 -4.65 1.87
C PRO A 174 1.34 -6.02 1.53
N CYS A 175 2.64 -6.17 1.79
CA CYS A 175 3.38 -7.41 1.61
C CYS A 175 4.04 -7.90 2.91
N GLY A 176 3.96 -7.10 3.97
CA GLY A 176 4.43 -7.43 5.31
C GLY A 176 3.98 -6.36 6.31
N ILE A 177 4.46 -6.48 7.55
CA ILE A 177 4.19 -5.48 8.59
C ILE A 177 4.94 -4.20 8.25
N ASP A 178 4.22 -3.08 8.10
CA ASP A 178 4.77 -1.79 7.65
C ASP A 178 5.60 -1.89 6.35
N ARG A 179 5.19 -2.78 5.44
CA ARG A 179 5.84 -2.99 4.14
C ARG A 179 4.83 -3.12 3.02
N PHE A 180 5.14 -2.50 1.88
CA PHE A 180 4.20 -2.25 0.80
C PHE A 180 4.83 -2.48 -0.58
N ARG A 181 4.01 -2.75 -1.60
CA ARG A 181 4.46 -2.95 -2.98
C ARG A 181 4.19 -1.75 -3.88
N GLY A 182 3.57 -0.70 -3.37
CA GLY A 182 3.31 0.50 -4.13
C GLY A 182 2.92 1.70 -3.29
N VAL A 183 2.71 2.81 -3.99
CA VAL A 183 2.30 4.10 -3.44
C VAL A 183 1.33 4.78 -4.39
N GLU A 184 0.29 5.40 -3.84
CA GLU A 184 -0.57 6.36 -4.53
C GLU A 184 -0.33 7.76 -3.96
N PHE A 185 -0.38 8.79 -4.78
CA PHE A 185 -0.01 10.14 -4.37
C PHE A 185 -0.59 11.22 -5.26
N VAL A 186 -0.67 12.43 -4.69
CA VAL A 186 -1.19 13.62 -5.35
C VAL A 186 -0.06 14.64 -5.49
N CYS A 187 0.23 15.04 -6.74
CA CYS A 187 1.17 16.11 -7.02
C CYS A 187 0.40 17.41 -7.33
N CYS A 188 0.79 18.51 -6.69
CA CYS A 188 0.21 19.83 -6.91
C CYS A 188 1.28 20.81 -7.42
N PRO A 189 0.93 21.82 -8.25
CA PRO A 189 1.85 22.88 -8.62
C PRO A 189 2.41 23.60 -7.39
N ALA A 190 3.70 23.95 -7.41
CA ALA A 190 4.28 24.79 -6.37
C ALA A 190 3.55 26.16 -6.33
N GLU A 191 3.30 26.69 -5.14
CA GLU A 191 2.38 27.83 -4.91
C GLU A 191 2.81 29.17 -5.55
N THR A 192 3.91 29.19 -6.32
CA THR A 192 4.41 30.37 -7.03
C THR A 192 3.51 30.88 -8.16
N GLU A 193 2.44 30.17 -8.52
CA GLU A 193 1.43 30.66 -9.49
C GLU A 193 0.13 31.22 -8.86
N ARG A 194 0.04 31.34 -7.53
CA ARG A 194 -1.15 31.94 -6.89
C ARG A 194 -1.17 33.47 -6.85
N VAL A 195 -0.16 34.15 -7.43
CA VAL A 195 -0.10 35.61 -7.54
C VAL A 195 -0.38 36.04 -8.99
N SER A 196 -1.57 35.72 -9.50
CA SER A 196 -2.16 36.41 -10.66
C SER A 196 -3.58 35.89 -10.86
N ASP A 197 -4.47 36.21 -9.92
CA ASP A 197 -5.92 36.35 -10.17
C ASP A 197 -6.71 36.75 -8.90
N ASN A 198 -6.14 37.58 -8.03
CA ASN A 198 -6.93 38.34 -7.05
C ASN A 198 -6.32 39.72 -6.88
N ALA A 199 -6.83 40.66 -7.68
CA ALA A 199 -6.78 42.06 -7.33
C ALA A 199 -7.70 42.28 -6.11
N GLU A 200 -7.17 43.01 -5.13
CA GLU A 200 -7.91 43.71 -4.07
C GLU A 200 -8.56 42.85 -2.96
N GLN A 201 -7.78 42.51 -1.92
CA GLN A 201 -8.13 42.96 -0.56
C GLN A 201 -6.92 42.85 0.39
N GLU A 202 -6.51 44.00 0.92
CA GLU A 202 -5.57 44.10 2.03
C GLU A 202 -6.22 43.57 3.32
N GLY A 203 -5.50 42.76 4.11
CA GLY A 203 -5.89 42.44 5.48
C GLY A 203 -5.27 41.16 6.07
N GLU A 204 -4.13 41.34 6.75
CA GLU A 204 -3.71 40.59 7.95
C GLU A 204 -3.10 39.17 7.81
N GLU A 205 -1.76 39.16 7.69
CA GLU A 205 -0.79 38.54 8.63
C GLU A 205 -1.06 37.09 9.14
N SER A 206 -0.30 36.13 8.61
CA SER A 206 0.42 35.17 9.46
C SER A 206 1.58 34.51 8.70
N ASP A 207 2.80 34.91 9.07
CA ASP A 207 4.06 34.30 8.68
C ASP A 207 4.25 32.93 9.34
N VAL A 208 4.34 31.85 8.56
CA VAL A 208 5.16 30.67 8.95
C VAL A 208 5.84 30.11 7.70
N TRP A 209 7.06 30.57 7.48
CA TRP A 209 8.01 30.07 6.49
C TRP A 209 8.93 29.03 7.16
N TRP A 210 9.02 27.82 6.61
CA TRP A 210 10.23 27.01 6.73
C TRP A 210 10.64 26.49 5.36
N GLY A 211 11.78 27.02 4.91
CA GLY A 211 12.30 26.87 3.56
C GLY A 211 12.87 25.49 3.25
N GLY A 212 12.85 25.19 1.96
CA GLY A 212 13.79 24.26 1.36
C GLY A 212 15.14 24.96 1.11
N ALA A 213 16.21 24.21 1.33
CA ALA A 213 17.36 24.10 0.44
C ALA A 213 18.34 23.09 1.08
N ASP A 214 18.50 21.95 0.41
CA ASP A 214 19.78 21.39 0.01
C ASP A 214 20.85 21.24 1.10
N ALA A 215 20.97 20.02 1.63
CA ALA A 215 22.21 19.56 2.26
C ALA A 215 22.69 18.31 1.52
N GLU A 216 23.43 18.55 0.44
CA GLU A 216 24.33 17.56 -0.14
C GLU A 216 25.39 17.20 0.91
N TYR A 217 25.49 15.90 1.20
CA TYR A 217 26.58 15.33 1.98
C TYR A 217 27.83 15.24 1.12
N THR A 218 28.78 16.16 1.32
CA THR A 218 30.18 15.91 0.96
C THR A 218 31.00 15.63 2.21
N ASP A 219 31.50 14.40 2.22
CA ASP A 219 32.70 13.92 2.89
C ASP A 219 33.87 14.92 2.76
N ASN A 220 34.55 15.19 3.87
CA ASN A 220 36.00 15.16 3.92
C ASN A 220 36.51 15.34 5.36
N SER A 221 37.06 14.24 5.89
CA SER A 221 38.37 14.18 6.53
C SER A 221 39.26 15.41 6.30
N MET A 222 39.86 15.96 7.35
CA MET A 222 41.32 16.21 7.44
C MET A 222 41.76 16.74 8.81
N THR A 223 42.60 15.94 9.47
CA THR A 223 43.97 16.28 9.91
C THR A 223 44.30 17.75 10.22
N ARG A 224 44.72 18.02 11.47
CA ARG A 224 45.47 19.23 11.87
C ARG A 224 46.91 18.88 12.22
N PRO A 225 47.87 19.74 11.85
CA PRO A 225 49.05 19.95 12.69
C PRO A 225 49.30 21.43 13.05
N ALA A 226 49.92 21.59 14.24
CA ALA A 226 50.78 22.62 14.84
C ALA A 226 50.86 24.03 14.19
N ASP A 227 51.03 25.16 14.92
CA ASP A 227 52.00 25.38 16.01
C ASP A 227 51.82 26.78 16.67
N THR A 228 52.45 26.95 17.85
CA THR A 228 52.90 28.18 18.58
C THR A 228 51.94 29.01 19.49
N GLY A 229 52.26 29.05 20.80
CA GLY A 229 51.62 29.84 21.90
C GLY A 229 52.25 31.23 22.15
N PRO A 230 52.38 31.79 23.40
CA PRO A 230 51.91 31.36 24.74
C PRO A 230 51.25 32.49 25.61
N ALA A 231 50.71 32.13 26.80
CA ALA A 231 50.98 32.71 28.15
C ALA A 231 49.77 32.90 29.11
N ILE A 232 50.07 32.66 30.41
CA ILE A 232 49.41 33.04 31.69
C ILE A 232 48.29 32.07 32.17
N ALA A 233 48.56 31.10 33.08
CA ALA A 233 48.65 31.13 34.57
C ALA A 233 47.27 31.46 35.22
N GLU A 234 46.69 30.73 36.18
CA GLU A 234 47.20 30.15 37.45
C GLU A 234 46.26 29.02 37.98
N ASP A 235 46.85 28.07 38.73
CA ASP A 235 46.41 27.37 39.97
C ASP A 235 45.08 26.57 40.03
N ASP A 236 44.91 25.40 40.66
CA ASP A 236 45.75 24.57 41.56
C ASP A 236 45.10 23.18 41.80
N GLU A 237 45.96 22.18 42.10
CA GLU A 237 45.83 20.98 42.98
C GLU A 237 44.82 19.85 42.63
N ASP A 238 45.27 18.64 42.21
CA ASP A 238 45.75 17.45 42.99
C ASP A 238 44.59 16.42 43.14
N ASP A 239 44.71 15.10 43.14
CA ASP A 239 45.76 14.07 42.98
C ASP A 239 44.99 12.75 42.69
N ASP A 240 45.67 11.74 42.15
CA ASP A 240 45.44 10.29 42.31
C ASP A 240 45.88 9.52 41.05
N GLN A 241 47.17 9.20 41.09
CA GLN A 241 47.87 8.12 40.42
C GLN A 241 47.27 6.76 40.85
N ASP A 242 47.08 5.83 39.91
CA ASP A 242 47.61 4.45 40.01
C ASP A 242 47.22 3.61 38.77
N ASP A 243 48.26 3.42 37.94
CA ASP A 243 48.80 2.15 37.43
C ASP A 243 48.03 1.24 36.44
N ASP A 244 48.76 1.02 35.35
CA ASP A 244 48.59 0.11 34.23
C ASP A 244 48.45 -1.37 34.60
N ALA A 245 47.62 -2.11 33.85
CA ALA A 245 47.99 -3.45 33.34
C ALA A 245 47.07 -3.89 32.20
N PHE A 246 47.69 -4.05 31.04
CA PHE A 246 47.22 -4.75 29.85
C PHE A 246 46.78 -6.18 30.17
N GLU A 247 45.76 -6.71 29.48
CA GLU A 247 45.89 -7.96 28.72
C GLU A 247 44.97 -7.96 27.49
N ARG A 248 45.51 -8.60 26.46
CA ARG A 248 45.09 -8.68 25.08
C ARG A 248 44.76 -10.15 24.86
N ASP A 249 43.54 -10.46 24.42
CA ASP A 249 43.21 -11.81 23.96
C ASP A 249 42.91 -11.81 22.46
N GLU A 250 43.76 -12.55 21.77
CA GLU A 250 43.66 -12.99 20.38
C GLU A 250 42.77 -14.25 20.26
N ASN A 251 42.01 -14.29 19.16
CA ASN A 251 41.68 -15.44 18.30
C ASN A 251 41.20 -16.77 18.91
N GLY A 252 40.06 -17.24 18.38
CA GLY A 252 39.61 -18.63 18.53
C GLY A 252 38.69 -19.03 17.38
N ASP A 253 39.30 -19.42 16.26
CA ASP A 253 38.68 -20.17 15.16
C ASP A 253 38.20 -21.54 15.64
N GLY A 254 37.09 -22.03 15.08
CA GLY A 254 36.55 -23.37 15.33
C GLY A 254 35.39 -23.69 14.39
N ASP A 255 35.73 -24.06 13.16
CA ASP A 255 34.87 -24.83 12.25
C ASP A 255 34.75 -26.30 12.72
N GLU A 256 33.78 -27.02 12.12
CA GLU A 256 33.52 -28.48 12.11
C GLU A 256 32.28 -28.94 12.93
N ASP A 257 31.14 -29.17 12.26
CA ASP A 257 30.80 -30.48 11.66
C ASP A 257 29.33 -30.60 11.22
N ASP A 258 29.18 -31.31 10.10
CA ASP A 258 27.95 -31.82 9.48
C ASP A 258 27.15 -32.74 10.41
N ASP A 259 25.82 -32.73 10.28
CA ASP A 259 25.04 -33.98 10.37
C ASP A 259 23.70 -33.89 9.62
N VAL A 260 23.56 -34.83 8.68
CA VAL A 260 22.44 -35.12 7.81
C VAL A 260 21.32 -35.82 8.59
N ILE A 261 20.06 -35.36 8.49
CA ILE A 261 18.90 -36.21 8.78
C ILE A 261 17.82 -36.05 7.70
N ASP A 262 17.36 -37.22 7.30
CA ASP A 262 16.58 -37.68 6.16
C ASP A 262 15.11 -37.23 6.10
N GLU A 263 14.59 -37.27 4.88
CA GLU A 263 13.24 -36.99 4.41
C GLU A 263 12.19 -37.90 5.07
N ARG A 264 10.97 -37.37 5.29
CA ARG A 264 9.72 -38.15 5.17
C ARG A 264 8.57 -37.29 4.66
N ASP A 265 8.26 -37.51 3.38
CA ASP A 265 6.98 -37.22 2.76
C ASP A 265 5.83 -37.97 3.46
N ASN A 266 4.68 -37.30 3.59
CA ASN A 266 3.38 -37.93 3.58
C ASN A 266 2.38 -36.96 2.94
N ASP A 267 2.13 -37.16 1.65
CA ASP A 267 0.90 -36.76 0.98
C ASP A 267 -0.26 -37.64 1.47
N GLU A 268 -1.39 -37.05 1.82
CA GLU A 268 -2.62 -37.15 1.01
C GLU A 268 -3.85 -36.46 1.66
N PRO A 269 -4.88 -36.14 0.85
CA PRO A 269 -5.79 -35.01 1.05
C PRO A 269 -7.15 -35.42 1.61
N ASN A 270 -7.89 -34.43 2.13
CA ASN A 270 -9.35 -34.55 2.19
C ASN A 270 -10.01 -33.21 1.87
N ALA A 271 -10.70 -33.18 0.73
CA ALA A 271 -11.53 -32.08 0.29
C ALA A 271 -12.88 -32.12 1.01
N ASN A 272 -13.39 -30.95 1.40
CA ASN A 272 -14.82 -30.61 1.33
C ASN A 272 -14.96 -29.08 1.21
N ILE A 273 -15.81 -28.69 0.26
CA ILE A 273 -15.98 -27.38 -0.37
C ILE A 273 -16.92 -26.47 0.43
N ALA A 274 -16.59 -25.17 0.54
CA ALA A 274 -17.56 -24.07 0.49
C ALA A 274 -16.86 -22.77 0.00
N MET A 275 -17.55 -22.05 -0.90
CA MET A 275 -17.05 -21.03 -1.81
C MET A 275 -16.60 -19.71 -1.15
N THR A 276 -15.42 -19.22 -1.54
CA THR A 276 -15.13 -17.77 -1.64
C THR A 276 -14.07 -17.54 -2.72
N THR A 277 -14.36 -16.62 -3.64
CA THR A 277 -13.52 -16.28 -4.78
C THR A 277 -12.27 -15.52 -4.30
N THR A 278 -11.14 -16.22 -4.23
CA THR A 278 -9.82 -15.62 -3.99
C THR A 278 -9.00 -15.81 -5.27
N THR A 279 -8.70 -14.72 -5.98
CA THR A 279 -7.84 -14.78 -7.16
C THR A 279 -6.38 -14.69 -6.70
N THR A 280 -5.81 -15.85 -6.38
CA THR A 280 -4.37 -16.05 -6.19
C THR A 280 -3.72 -16.17 -7.57
N THR A 281 -3.02 -15.14 -8.02
CA THR A 281 -2.35 -15.14 -9.33
C THR A 281 -0.98 -15.80 -9.22
N THR A 282 -0.93 -17.11 -9.46
CA THR A 282 0.32 -17.81 -9.85
C THR A 282 0.73 -17.33 -11.25
N THR A 283 2.02 -17.29 -11.55
CA THR A 283 2.59 -16.78 -12.83
C THR A 283 2.03 -17.46 -14.09
N GLU A 284 1.45 -18.66 -13.97
CA GLU A 284 0.72 -19.36 -15.03
C GLU A 284 -0.56 -18.62 -15.47
N SER A 285 -1.22 -17.93 -14.54
CA SER A 285 -2.47 -17.21 -14.80
C SER A 285 -2.27 -15.87 -15.52
N VAL A 286 -1.10 -15.23 -15.41
CA VAL A 286 -0.83 -13.96 -16.11
C VAL A 286 -0.73 -14.19 -17.62
N GLU A 287 -0.05 -15.25 -18.05
CA GLU A 287 0.04 -15.61 -19.46
C GLU A 287 -1.32 -16.02 -20.03
N GLU A 288 -2.14 -16.71 -19.24
CA GLU A 288 -3.50 -17.09 -19.63
C GLU A 288 -4.41 -15.88 -19.82
N VAL A 289 -4.33 -14.91 -18.91
CA VAL A 289 -5.08 -13.65 -19.02
C VAL A 289 -4.62 -12.85 -20.24
N VAL A 290 -3.31 -12.70 -20.46
CA VAL A 290 -2.77 -11.99 -21.64
C VAL A 290 -3.21 -12.67 -22.94
N ARG A 291 -3.18 -14.01 -22.98
CA ARG A 291 -3.67 -14.79 -24.13
C ARG A 291 -5.16 -14.55 -24.37
N ALA A 292 -5.99 -14.61 -23.32
CA ALA A 292 -7.43 -14.36 -23.42
C ALA A 292 -7.74 -12.95 -23.93
N VAL A 293 -6.95 -11.95 -23.53
CA VAL A 293 -7.08 -10.56 -24.00
C VAL A 293 -6.66 -10.44 -25.46
N CYS A 294 -5.44 -10.84 -25.81
CA CYS A 294 -4.88 -10.62 -27.14
C CYS A 294 -5.55 -11.44 -28.24
N TRP A 295 -6.22 -12.54 -27.90
CA TRP A 295 -6.90 -13.42 -28.86
C TRP A 295 -8.41 -13.16 -28.98
N ALA A 296 -8.95 -12.26 -28.16
CA ALA A 296 -10.34 -11.81 -28.31
C ALA A 296 -10.50 -10.97 -29.58
N ARG A 297 -11.68 -10.98 -30.21
CA ARG A 297 -11.97 -10.10 -31.35
C ARG A 297 -12.20 -8.67 -30.86
N ALA A 298 -11.84 -7.65 -31.64
CA ALA A 298 -12.19 -6.27 -31.29
C ALA A 298 -13.71 -6.11 -31.08
N GLU A 299 -14.10 -5.42 -30.01
CA GLU A 299 -15.51 -5.17 -29.71
C GLU A 299 -15.76 -3.68 -29.48
N SER A 300 -16.53 -3.06 -30.38
CA SER A 300 -16.86 -1.65 -30.29
C SER A 300 -17.80 -1.31 -29.11
N GLY A 301 -18.52 -2.30 -28.58
CA GLY A 301 -19.55 -2.08 -27.56
C GLY A 301 -20.81 -1.38 -28.10
N PRO A 302 -21.85 -1.18 -27.26
CA PRO A 302 -23.15 -0.67 -27.68
C PRO A 302 -23.24 0.85 -27.76
N CYS A 303 -22.25 1.58 -27.23
CA CYS A 303 -22.23 3.04 -27.30
C CYS A 303 -21.79 3.54 -28.69
N HIS A 304 -22.03 4.81 -28.98
CA HIS A 304 -21.87 5.40 -30.31
C HIS A 304 -20.76 6.47 -30.41
N ALA A 305 -19.82 6.50 -29.47
CA ALA A 305 -18.63 7.32 -29.64
C ALA A 305 -17.75 6.77 -30.79
N MET A 306 -16.96 7.64 -31.41
CA MET A 306 -16.00 7.27 -32.44
C MET A 306 -14.59 7.43 -31.88
N LEU A 307 -14.22 6.56 -30.94
CA LEU A 307 -12.89 6.58 -30.33
C LEU A 307 -11.96 5.66 -31.12
N GLU A 308 -10.90 6.22 -31.70
CA GLU A 308 -9.86 5.41 -32.34
C GLU A 308 -9.07 4.66 -31.27
N ARG A 309 -9.03 3.33 -31.40
CA ARG A 309 -8.37 2.40 -30.49
C ARG A 309 -7.63 1.34 -31.29
N TRP A 310 -6.77 0.58 -30.64
CA TRP A 310 -5.97 -0.47 -31.24
C TRP A 310 -6.37 -1.82 -30.68
N TYR A 311 -6.42 -2.84 -31.53
CA TYR A 311 -6.63 -4.23 -31.11
C TYR A 311 -5.57 -5.12 -31.76
N PHE A 312 -5.21 -6.20 -31.09
CA PHE A 312 -4.30 -7.19 -31.65
C PHE A 312 -5.07 -8.14 -32.57
N ASP A 313 -4.62 -8.25 -33.82
CA ASP A 313 -5.14 -9.21 -34.78
C ASP A 313 -4.24 -10.45 -34.80
N PRO A 314 -4.64 -11.58 -34.16
CA PRO A 314 -3.82 -12.77 -34.10
C PRO A 314 -3.61 -13.42 -35.47
N GLU A 315 -4.52 -13.21 -36.44
CA GLU A 315 -4.37 -13.74 -37.80
C GLU A 315 -3.26 -13.01 -38.56
N LYS A 316 -3.14 -11.70 -38.33
CA LYS A 316 -2.12 -10.88 -38.99
C LYS A 316 -0.86 -10.64 -38.14
N GLY A 317 -0.87 -11.06 -36.88
CA GLY A 317 0.24 -10.92 -35.93
C GLY A 317 0.65 -9.48 -35.64
N HIS A 318 -0.25 -8.50 -35.81
CA HIS A 318 0.03 -7.08 -35.54
C HIS A 318 -1.22 -6.37 -34.98
N CYS A 319 -0.99 -5.19 -34.41
CA CYS A 319 -2.05 -4.33 -33.91
C CYS A 319 -2.65 -3.50 -35.04
N ALA A 320 -3.98 -3.42 -35.08
CA ALA A 320 -4.71 -2.65 -36.08
C ALA A 320 -5.68 -1.67 -35.40
N PRO A 321 -5.96 -0.50 -36.02
CA PRO A 321 -6.90 0.45 -35.47
C PRO A 321 -8.35 -0.03 -35.67
N PHE A 322 -9.21 0.29 -34.71
CA PHE A 322 -10.67 0.09 -34.78
C PHE A 322 -11.40 1.23 -34.05
N LEU A 323 -12.69 1.36 -34.31
CA LEU A 323 -13.54 2.34 -33.63
C LEU A 323 -14.22 1.71 -32.41
N PHE A 324 -13.93 2.27 -31.25
CA PHE A 324 -14.56 1.92 -29.99
C PHE A 324 -15.71 2.90 -29.66
N GLY A 325 -16.86 2.33 -29.32
CA GLY A 325 -18.11 3.01 -29.01
C GLY A 325 -18.09 3.82 -27.71
N GLY A 326 -17.05 3.65 -26.88
CA GLY A 326 -16.87 4.39 -25.62
C GLY A 326 -17.52 3.75 -24.39
N CYS A 327 -18.17 2.59 -24.52
CA CYS A 327 -18.63 1.81 -23.38
C CYS A 327 -18.74 0.32 -23.71
N ALA A 328 -18.70 -0.52 -22.67
CA ALA A 328 -18.61 -1.98 -22.75
C ALA A 328 -17.49 -2.43 -23.72
N GLY A 329 -17.52 -3.65 -24.24
CA GLY A 329 -16.43 -4.19 -25.04
C GLY A 329 -15.42 -4.99 -24.21
N ASN A 330 -14.58 -5.75 -24.91
CA ASN A 330 -13.56 -6.58 -24.28
C ASN A 330 -12.21 -5.86 -24.16
N ARG A 331 -11.26 -6.56 -23.54
CA ARG A 331 -9.94 -6.02 -23.20
C ARG A 331 -8.96 -5.96 -24.38
N ASN A 332 -9.31 -6.48 -25.57
CA ASN A 332 -8.50 -6.27 -26.79
C ASN A 332 -8.77 -4.87 -27.36
N ASN A 333 -8.47 -3.87 -26.55
CA ASN A 333 -8.78 -2.46 -26.78
C ASN A 333 -7.72 -1.61 -26.09
N PHE A 334 -6.80 -1.08 -26.88
CA PHE A 334 -5.62 -0.36 -26.43
C PHE A 334 -5.65 1.07 -26.97
N GLU A 335 -5.04 2.00 -26.24
CA GLU A 335 -5.04 3.42 -26.61
C GLU A 335 -3.98 3.76 -27.68
N SER A 336 -2.93 2.93 -27.81
CA SER A 336 -1.88 3.10 -28.81
C SER A 336 -1.43 1.77 -29.43
N GLU A 337 -0.86 1.84 -30.63
CA GLU A 337 -0.29 0.69 -31.34
C GLU A 337 0.86 0.06 -30.54
N GLU A 338 1.72 0.91 -29.98
CA GLU A 338 2.91 0.48 -29.22
C GLU A 338 2.51 -0.28 -27.96
N TYR A 339 1.47 0.19 -27.25
CA TYR A 339 0.98 -0.48 -26.06
C TYR A 339 0.35 -1.84 -26.41
N CYS A 340 -0.44 -1.89 -27.48
CA CYS A 340 -0.99 -3.14 -27.98
C CYS A 340 0.12 -4.15 -28.35
N LEU A 341 1.17 -3.71 -29.05
CA LEU A 341 2.30 -4.55 -29.41
C LEU A 341 3.10 -5.00 -28.18
N ALA A 342 3.34 -4.13 -27.20
CA ALA A 342 4.07 -4.47 -25.98
C ALA A 342 3.35 -5.58 -25.18
N VAL A 343 2.02 -5.51 -25.10
CA VAL A 343 1.20 -6.50 -24.37
C VAL A 343 1.08 -7.81 -25.16
N CYS A 344 0.82 -7.75 -26.47
CA CYS A 344 0.41 -8.92 -27.24
C CYS A 344 1.51 -9.57 -28.08
N SER A 345 2.63 -8.89 -28.37
CA SER A 345 3.72 -9.45 -29.20
C SER A 345 4.52 -10.57 -28.52
N SER A 346 4.49 -10.62 -27.18
CA SER A 346 5.16 -11.63 -26.35
C SER A 346 4.46 -12.98 -26.37
N SER A 347 3.15 -12.98 -26.65
CA SER A 347 2.27 -14.17 -26.68
C SER A 347 2.65 -15.22 -27.74
N CYS A 348 3.64 -14.91 -28.59
CA CYS A 348 4.18 -15.79 -29.64
C CYS A 348 5.65 -16.18 -29.40
N LYS A 349 6.23 -15.93 -28.23
CA LYS A 349 7.66 -16.14 -27.95
C LYS A 349 7.96 -16.95 -26.67
N SER A 350 7.24 -18.04 -26.39
CA SER A 350 7.79 -19.05 -25.48
C SER A 350 8.57 -20.11 -26.27
N PRO A 351 9.82 -20.45 -25.90
CA PRO A 351 10.62 -21.48 -26.58
C PRO A 351 10.17 -22.93 -26.32
N ASP A 352 9.08 -23.16 -25.59
CA ASP A 352 8.75 -24.50 -25.08
C ASP A 352 7.73 -25.29 -25.94
N TRP A 353 7.30 -24.75 -27.09
CA TRP A 353 6.45 -25.51 -28.01
C TRP A 353 7.25 -26.42 -28.96
N SER A 354 8.39 -26.96 -28.52
CA SER A 354 9.15 -27.97 -29.30
C SER A 354 8.45 -29.33 -29.41
N GLN A 355 7.12 -29.38 -29.32
CA GLN A 355 6.32 -30.47 -29.86
C GLN A 355 5.48 -29.95 -31.02
N THR A 356 5.85 -30.43 -32.20
CA THR A 356 5.18 -30.22 -33.47
C THR A 356 3.65 -30.38 -33.33
N LEU A 357 2.89 -29.30 -33.47
CA LEU A 357 1.44 -29.39 -33.68
C LEU A 357 1.19 -30.09 -35.02
N MET A 358 0.77 -31.36 -34.98
CA MET A 358 0.30 -32.08 -36.16
C MET A 358 -1.14 -31.67 -36.46
N CYS A 359 -1.35 -30.90 -37.53
CA CYS A 359 -2.66 -30.70 -38.13
C CYS A 359 -3.15 -32.00 -38.83
N PRO A 360 -4.47 -32.16 -39.14
CA PRO A 360 -5.05 -33.38 -39.73
C PRO A 360 -4.49 -33.80 -41.10
N SER A 361 -3.56 -33.04 -41.66
CA SER A 361 -2.82 -33.32 -42.90
C SER A 361 -1.38 -33.83 -42.70
N ASN A 362 -0.94 -34.02 -41.45
CA ASN A 362 0.37 -34.55 -41.10
C ASN A 362 1.56 -33.76 -41.70
N GLN A 363 1.45 -32.42 -41.72
CA GLN A 363 2.53 -31.51 -42.14
C GLN A 363 2.86 -30.51 -41.02
N PRO A 364 4.16 -30.19 -40.79
CA PRO A 364 4.56 -29.21 -39.80
C PRO A 364 4.31 -27.78 -40.30
N ALA A 365 3.67 -26.93 -39.50
CA ALA A 365 3.43 -25.52 -39.82
C ALA A 365 3.92 -24.58 -38.69
N SER A 366 4.46 -23.44 -39.09
CA SER A 366 4.84 -22.31 -38.24
C SER A 366 3.59 -21.57 -37.74
N CYS A 367 3.65 -20.99 -36.53
CA CYS A 367 2.59 -20.17 -35.92
C CYS A 367 2.11 -19.02 -36.83
N SER A 368 2.95 -18.58 -37.79
CA SER A 368 2.61 -17.55 -38.78
C SER A 368 1.73 -18.02 -39.96
N GLN A 369 1.40 -19.32 -40.09
CA GLN A 369 0.76 -19.87 -41.30
C GLN A 369 -0.32 -20.95 -41.06
N ALA A 370 -0.78 -21.17 -39.82
CA ALA A 370 -1.79 -22.20 -39.56
C ALA A 370 -3.22 -21.70 -39.87
N PRO A 371 -4.00 -22.36 -40.76
CA PRO A 371 -5.40 -22.01 -40.98
C PRO A 371 -6.29 -22.37 -39.78
N ALA A 372 -7.42 -21.67 -39.64
CA ALA A 372 -8.36 -21.74 -38.51
C ALA A 372 -8.85 -23.15 -38.10
N GLU A 373 -8.72 -24.14 -38.98
CA GLU A 373 -9.14 -25.52 -38.75
C GLU A 373 -8.22 -26.31 -37.79
N CYS A 374 -6.99 -25.84 -37.51
CA CYS A 374 -6.10 -26.54 -36.58
C CYS A 374 -6.37 -26.27 -35.08
N LEU A 375 -7.22 -25.30 -34.73
CA LEU A 375 -7.44 -24.87 -33.33
C LEU A 375 -8.73 -25.39 -32.68
N ALA A 376 -9.57 -26.13 -33.40
CA ALA A 376 -10.83 -26.67 -32.84
C ALA A 376 -10.65 -27.98 -32.04
N SER A 377 -9.55 -28.72 -32.21
CA SER A 377 -9.40 -30.07 -31.63
C SER A 377 -8.71 -30.14 -30.26
N HIS A 378 -8.06 -29.08 -29.78
CA HIS A 378 -7.45 -29.10 -28.44
C HIS A 378 -8.46 -28.87 -27.31
N TYR A 379 -9.63 -28.28 -27.59
CA TYR A 379 -10.70 -28.12 -26.59
C TYR A 379 -11.49 -29.41 -26.31
N PHE A 380 -11.36 -30.45 -27.14
CA PHE A 380 -12.11 -31.70 -26.97
C PHE A 380 -11.35 -32.81 -26.22
N LEU A 381 -10.04 -32.67 -26.01
CA LEU A 381 -9.22 -33.72 -25.41
C LEU A 381 -8.95 -33.54 -23.91
N SER A 382 -9.24 -32.37 -23.32
CA SER A 382 -9.09 -32.15 -21.87
C SER A 382 -10.37 -32.37 -21.06
N LEU A 383 -11.44 -32.89 -21.66
CA LEU A 383 -12.69 -33.26 -20.94
C LEU A 383 -12.95 -34.77 -20.87
N VAL A 384 -12.03 -35.60 -21.36
CA VAL A 384 -12.05 -37.04 -21.11
C VAL A 384 -10.60 -37.49 -20.94
N PHE A 385 -10.09 -37.42 -19.72
CA PHE A 385 -9.35 -38.47 -19.01
C PHE A 385 -8.97 -37.99 -17.61
#